data_AF-A0A9E8C6A4-F1
#
_entry.id   AF-A0A9E8C6A4-F1
#
_cell.length_a   1.000
_cell.length_b   1.000
_cell.length_c   1.000
_cell.angle_alpha   90.00
_cell.angle_beta   90.00
_cell.angle_gamma   90.00
#
_symmetry.space_group_name_H-M   'P 1'
#
loop_
_entity.id
_entity.type
_entity.pdbx_description
1 polymer ?
#
loop_
_entity_poly.entity_id
_entity_poly.type
_entity_poly.pdbx_seq_one_letter_code
_entity_poly.pdbx_strand_id
1 'polypeptide(L)'
;MKKTITFEIDTACLPNRTDEYIAALWYIAQSQPAEHGDHDAGEFAEQVGREIIQRWMRGVPVPVWNIQGSDYYHQQLTRFARWNGKDWVAASDAQPSVPEIL
;
A
#
# COMPACT_ATOMS: atom_id res chain seq x y z
N MET A 1 8.46 5.66 -33.20
CA MET A 1 8.73 6.95 -32.54
C MET A 1 8.55 6.77 -31.03
N LYS A 2 9.53 7.15 -30.20
CA LYS A 2 9.45 7.00 -28.74
C LYS A 2 8.75 8.22 -28.12
N LYS A 3 7.87 7.99 -27.14
CA LYS A 3 7.23 9.03 -26.32
C LYS A 3 7.38 8.64 -24.85
N THR A 4 7.67 9.62 -24.01
CA THR A 4 7.71 9.46 -22.55
C THR A 4 6.58 10.30 -21.97
N ILE A 5 5.80 9.70 -21.09
CA ILE A 5 4.72 10.35 -20.34
C ILE A 5 5.00 10.04 -18.88
N THR A 6 5.05 11.07 -18.04
CA THR A 6 5.27 10.94 -16.59
C THR A 6 3.97 11.23 -15.87
N PHE A 7 3.64 10.42 -14.88
CA PHE A 7 2.49 10.61 -14.01
C PHE A 7 2.99 11.01 -12.63
N GLU A 8 2.49 12.13 -12.11
CA GLU A 8 2.64 12.51 -10.71
C GLU A 8 1.30 12.28 -10.02
N ILE A 9 1.27 11.40 -9.04
CA ILE A 9 0.04 10.92 -8.42
C ILE A 9 0.13 11.17 -6.93
N ASP A 10 -0.74 12.06 -6.44
CA ASP A 10 -0.94 12.27 -5.02
C ASP A 10 -2.01 11.28 -4.52
N THR A 11 -1.55 10.24 -3.81
CA THR A 11 -2.42 9.18 -3.32
C THR A 11 -3.30 9.62 -2.14
N ALA A 12 -2.96 10.72 -1.45
CA ALA A 12 -3.83 11.28 -0.41
C ALA A 12 -5.12 11.89 -1.01
N CYS A 13 -5.10 12.24 -2.29
CA CYS A 13 -6.22 12.83 -3.00
C CYS A 13 -7.12 11.82 -3.73
N LEU A 14 -6.87 10.52 -3.66
CA LEU A 14 -7.66 9.49 -4.36
C LEU A 14 -9.18 9.61 -4.15
N PRO A 15 -9.69 9.87 -2.92
CA PRO A 15 -11.13 9.99 -2.69
C PRO A 15 -11.80 11.12 -3.48
N ASN A 16 -11.04 12.13 -3.89
CA ASN A 16 -11.53 13.32 -4.60
C ASN A 16 -11.43 13.20 -6.13
N ARG A 17 -10.90 12.09 -6.66
CA ARG A 17 -10.74 11.88 -8.11
C ARG A 17 -11.99 11.27 -8.73
N THR A 18 -12.13 11.41 -10.05
CA THR A 18 -13.25 10.79 -10.79
C THR A 18 -13.06 9.28 -10.90
N ASP A 19 -14.14 8.55 -11.17
CA ASP A 19 -14.10 7.09 -11.34
C ASP A 19 -13.22 6.70 -12.53
N GLU A 20 -13.25 7.49 -13.62
CA GLU A 20 -12.41 7.27 -14.80
C GLU A 20 -10.92 7.44 -14.48
N TYR A 21 -10.58 8.43 -13.64
CA TYR A 21 -9.20 8.63 -13.23
C TYR A 21 -8.71 7.49 -12.35
N ILE A 22 -9.52 7.02 -11.38
CA ILE A 22 -9.17 5.86 -10.55
C ILE A 22 -9.01 4.59 -11.40
N ALA A 23 -9.89 4.37 -12.38
CA ALA A 23 -9.74 3.26 -13.32
C ALA A 23 -8.43 3.36 -14.13
N ALA A 24 -8.08 4.56 -14.61
CA ALA A 24 -6.80 4.78 -15.28
C ALA A 24 -5.59 4.52 -14.35
N LEU A 25 -5.67 4.95 -13.09
CA LEU A 25 -4.63 4.68 -12.09
C LEU A 25 -4.44 3.18 -11.85
N TRP A 26 -5.49 2.37 -11.91
CA TRP A 26 -5.34 0.92 -11.79
C TRP A 26 -4.50 0.34 -12.91
N TYR A 27 -4.74 0.76 -14.16
CA TYR A 27 -3.90 0.36 -15.28
C TYR A 27 -2.46 0.80 -15.09
N ILE A 28 -2.23 2.04 -14.64
CA ILE A 28 -0.89 2.56 -14.36
C ILE A 28 -0.21 1.73 -13.27
N ALA A 29 -0.86 1.49 -12.14
CA ALA A 29 -0.33 0.72 -11.02
C ALA A 29 0.09 -0.70 -11.43
N GLN A 30 -0.72 -1.36 -12.27
CA GLN A 30 -0.43 -2.74 -12.72
C GLN A 30 0.58 -2.81 -13.86
N SER A 31 0.75 -1.75 -14.65
CA SER A 31 1.61 -1.74 -15.86
C SER A 31 2.92 -1.00 -15.66
N GLN A 32 3.16 -0.47 -14.47
CA GLN A 32 4.36 0.28 -14.15
C GLN A 32 5.61 -0.62 -14.10
N PRO A 33 6.81 -0.08 -14.39
CA PRO A 33 8.00 -0.88 -14.69
C PRO A 33 8.81 -1.34 -13.47
N ALA A 34 8.36 -1.08 -12.24
CA ALA A 34 9.06 -1.50 -11.02
C ALA A 34 9.19 -3.03 -10.96
N GLU A 35 10.24 -3.47 -10.27
CA GLU A 35 10.49 -4.89 -10.08
C GLU A 35 9.43 -5.51 -9.17
N HIS A 36 9.23 -6.82 -9.33
CA HIS A 36 8.33 -7.56 -8.46
C HIS A 36 8.82 -7.49 -7.00
N GLY A 37 7.91 -7.16 -6.09
CA GLY A 37 8.23 -7.01 -4.66
C GLY A 37 8.70 -5.61 -4.25
N ASP A 38 8.72 -4.65 -5.17
CA ASP A 38 8.93 -3.25 -4.82
C ASP A 38 7.83 -2.75 -3.87
N HIS A 39 8.24 -2.17 -2.74
CA HIS A 39 7.34 -1.79 -1.65
C HIS A 39 6.38 -0.68 -2.08
N ASP A 40 6.90 0.41 -2.63
CA ASP A 40 6.11 1.60 -2.96
C ASP A 40 5.19 1.33 -4.15
N ALA A 41 5.64 0.52 -5.11
CA ALA A 41 4.81 -0.02 -6.18
C ALA A 41 3.61 -0.81 -5.66
N GLY A 42 3.88 -1.73 -4.71
CA GLY A 42 2.86 -2.55 -4.08
C GLY A 42 1.86 -1.71 -3.28
N GLU A 43 2.37 -0.77 -2.47
CA GLU A 43 1.54 0.14 -1.69
C GLU A 43 0.65 1.01 -2.59
N PHE A 44 1.20 1.57 -3.67
CA PHE A 44 0.42 2.35 -4.62
C PHE A 44 -0.71 1.52 -5.26
N ALA A 45 -0.41 0.31 -5.72
CA ALA A 45 -1.42 -0.59 -6.28
C ALA A 45 -2.51 -0.95 -5.26
N GLU A 46 -2.12 -1.16 -4.00
CA GLU A 46 -3.05 -1.43 -2.91
C GLU A 46 -3.96 -0.23 -2.62
N GLN A 47 -3.41 0.98 -2.52
CA GLN A 47 -4.19 2.20 -2.28
C GLN A 47 -5.23 2.43 -3.38
N VAL A 48 -4.85 2.26 -4.65
CA VAL A 48 -5.80 2.37 -5.79
C VAL A 48 -6.85 1.26 -5.76
N GLY A 49 -6.45 0.01 -5.54
CA GLY A 49 -7.39 -1.11 -5.45
C GLY A 49 -8.40 -0.96 -4.31
N ARG A 50 -7.94 -0.43 -3.16
CA ARG A 50 -8.79 -0.15 -2.01
C ARG A 50 -9.82 0.93 -2.32
N GLU A 51 -9.42 1.99 -3.00
CA GLU A 51 -10.33 3.06 -3.45
C GLU A 51 -11.40 2.51 -4.41
N ILE A 52 -11.04 1.63 -5.34
CA ILE A 52 -12.00 0.97 -6.25
C ILE A 52 -13.04 0.18 -5.46
N ILE A 53 -12.60 -0.63 -4.51
CA ILE A 53 -13.50 -1.43 -3.68
C ILE A 53 -14.38 -0.52 -2.81
N GLN A 54 -13.84 0.53 -2.23
CA GLN A 54 -14.63 1.51 -1.46
C GLN A 54 -15.69 2.20 -2.31
N ARG A 55 -15.39 2.55 -3.56
CA ARG A 55 -16.38 3.13 -4.50
C ARG A 55 -17.48 2.14 -4.84
N TRP A 56 -17.13 0.89 -5.11
CA TRP A 56 -18.10 -0.16 -5.39
C TRP A 56 -19.03 -0.43 -4.19
N MET A 57 -18.48 -0.35 -2.98
CA MET A 57 -19.23 -0.58 -1.74
C MET A 57 -19.92 0.68 -1.20
N ARG A 58 -19.87 1.81 -1.92
CA ARG A 58 -20.46 3.09 -1.49
C ARG A 58 -21.98 2.94 -1.34
N GLY A 59 -22.45 2.81 -0.11
CA GLY A 59 -23.87 2.61 0.23
C GLY A 59 -24.19 1.29 0.92
N VAL A 60 -23.20 0.41 1.10
CA VAL A 60 -23.35 -0.84 1.86
C VAL A 60 -22.72 -0.64 3.25
N PRO A 61 -23.44 -0.89 4.36
CA PRO A 61 -22.90 -0.77 5.72
C PRO A 61 -22.08 -2.01 6.09
N VAL A 62 -21.03 -2.30 5.31
CA VAL A 62 -20.12 -3.41 5.59
C VAL A 62 -18.78 -2.90 6.09
N PRO A 63 -18.12 -3.64 6.99
CA PRO A 63 -16.73 -3.38 7.29
C PRO A 63 -15.87 -3.54 6.05
N VAL A 64 -14.91 -2.64 5.87
CA VAL A 64 -13.93 -2.71 4.78
C VAL A 64 -12.55 -2.87 5.43
N TRP A 65 -11.80 -3.88 5.00
CA TRP A 65 -10.41 -4.14 5.43
C TRP A 65 -10.19 -4.67 6.85
N ASN A 66 -11.23 -5.18 7.52
CA ASN A 66 -11.09 -5.81 8.85
C ASN A 66 -10.27 -7.10 8.84
N ILE A 67 -10.21 -7.78 7.69
CA ILE A 67 -9.48 -9.03 7.49
C ILE A 67 -8.75 -8.90 6.15
N GLN A 68 -7.44 -9.03 6.17
CA GLN A 68 -6.56 -8.86 5.01
C GLN A 68 -5.72 -10.11 4.80
N GLY A 69 -5.40 -10.40 3.54
CA GLY A 69 -4.61 -11.59 3.19
C GLY A 69 -3.21 -11.59 3.84
N SER A 70 -2.67 -10.40 4.12
CA SER A 70 -1.39 -10.21 4.81
C SER A 70 -1.45 -10.43 6.32
N ASP A 71 -2.64 -10.42 6.94
CA ASP A 71 -2.78 -10.45 8.41
C ASP A 71 -2.11 -11.66 9.03
N TYR A 72 -2.39 -12.86 8.51
CA TYR A 72 -1.82 -14.10 9.07
C TYR A 72 -0.30 -14.13 8.92
N TYR A 73 0.21 -13.77 7.73
CA TYR A 73 1.65 -13.73 7.49
C TYR A 73 2.34 -12.72 8.42
N HIS A 74 1.79 -11.52 8.54
CA HIS A 74 2.32 -10.46 9.39
C HIS A 74 2.28 -10.85 10.88
N GLN A 75 1.18 -11.45 11.36
CA GLN A 75 1.09 -11.98 12.72
C GLN A 75 2.14 -13.06 12.99
N GLN A 76 2.36 -13.96 12.03
CA GLN A 76 3.37 -15.00 12.17
C GLN A 76 4.80 -14.43 12.16
N LEU A 77 5.08 -13.47 11.28
CA LEU A 77 6.39 -12.81 11.17
C LEU A 77 6.75 -12.02 12.44
N THR A 78 5.80 -11.25 12.97
CA THR A 78 5.99 -10.42 14.16
C THR A 78 6.15 -11.22 15.46
N ARG A 79 5.99 -12.55 15.45
CA ARG A 79 6.38 -13.40 16.58
C ARG A 79 7.90 -13.51 16.72
N PHE A 80 8.64 -13.38 15.62
CA PHE A 80 10.08 -13.65 15.55
C PHE A 80 10.90 -12.42 15.14
N ALA A 81 10.29 -11.45 14.46
CA ALA A 81 10.97 -10.29 13.93
C ALA A 81 10.27 -8.96 14.26
N ARG A 82 11.00 -7.86 14.15
CA ARG A 82 10.50 -6.48 14.23
C ARG A 82 10.96 -5.71 13.00
N TRP A 83 10.11 -4.82 12.51
CA TRP A 83 10.50 -3.86 11.49
C TRP A 83 11.35 -2.75 12.12
N ASN A 84 12.53 -2.47 11.56
CA ASN A 84 13.39 -1.39 12.05
C ASN A 84 13.26 -0.08 11.25
N GLY A 85 12.30 0.00 10.33
CA GLY A 85 12.17 1.11 9.37
C GLY A 85 12.69 0.79 7.98
N LYS A 86 13.43 -0.31 7.80
CA LYS A 86 14.03 -0.72 6.52
C LYS A 86 13.96 -2.22 6.25
N ASP A 87 14.20 -3.04 7.27
CA ASP A 87 14.28 -4.49 7.17
C ASP A 87 13.59 -5.14 8.39
N TRP A 88 13.15 -6.38 8.20
CA TRP A 88 12.74 -7.24 9.32
C TRP A 88 13.99 -7.81 10.00
N VAL A 89 14.19 -7.44 11.27
CA VAL A 89 15.30 -7.94 12.09
C VAL A 89 14.78 -8.89 13.16
N ALA A 90 15.60 -9.85 13.59
CA ALA A 90 15.23 -10.77 14.65
C ALA A 90 14.83 -9.99 15.92
N ALA A 91 13.79 -10.46 16.61
CA ALA A 91 13.27 -9.79 17.80
C ALA A 91 14.28 -9.75 18.97
N SER A 92 15.26 -10.67 19.00
CA SER A 92 16.40 -10.62 19.94
C SER A 92 17.34 -9.45 19.68
N ASP A 93 17.39 -8.99 18.43
CA ASP A 93 18.33 -7.97 17.94
C ASP A 93 17.66 -6.60 17.81
N ALA A 94 16.33 -6.55 17.98
CA ALA A 94 15.53 -5.33 17.99
C ALA A 94 15.64 -4.64 19.36
N GLN A 95 16.64 -3.78 19.55
CA GLN A 95 16.60 -2.81 20.66
C GLN A 95 15.36 -1.90 20.48
N PRO A 96 14.56 -1.67 21.55
CA PRO A 96 13.47 -0.71 21.47
C PRO A 96 14.04 0.68 21.19
N SER A 97 13.65 1.28 20.07
CA SER A 97 13.87 2.71 19.82
C SER A 97 13.00 3.49 20.81
N VAL A 98 13.60 3.90 21.91
CA VAL A 98 13.02 4.95 22.76
C VAL A 98 13.04 6.23 21.91
N PRO A 99 11.91 6.90 21.66
CA PRO A 99 11.95 8.20 21.02
C PRO A 99 12.67 9.18 21.95
N GLU A 100 13.74 9.81 21.47
CA GLU A 100 14.31 10.99 22.12
C GLU A 100 13.23 12.07 22.16
N ILE A 101 12.67 12.27 23.35
CA ILE A 101 11.89 13.47 23.65
C ILE A 101 12.92 14.60 23.82
N LEU A 102 12.97 15.51 22.85
CA LEU A 102 13.59 16.84 22.97
C LEU A 102 12.48 17.90 23.00
#